data_AF-A0A258K7X6-F1
#
_entry.id   AF-A0A258K7X6-F1
#
_cell.length_a   1.000
_cell.length_b   1.000
_cell.length_c   1.000
_cell.angle_alpha   90.00
_cell.angle_beta   90.00
_cell.angle_gamma   90.00
#
_symmetry.space_group_name_H-M   'P 1'
#
loop_
_entity.id
_entity.type
_entity.pdbx_description
1 polymer ?
#
loop_
_entity_poly.entity_id
_entity_poly.type
_entity_poly.pdbx_seq_one_letter_code
_entity_poly.pdbx_strand_id
1 'polypeptide(L)' 'LGWFVGQAMKASGGKANPQALNDILKQKLGI' A
#
# COMPACT_ATOMS: atom_id res chain seq x y z
N LEU A 1 2.58 -2.31 -7.95
CA LEU A 1 1.91 -2.25 -6.62
C LEU A 1 2.91 -2.29 -5.46
N GLY A 2 3.84 -3.26 -5.42
CA GLY A 2 4.81 -3.40 -4.32
C GLY A 2 5.69 -2.16 -4.04
N TRP A 3 6.13 -1.41 -5.06
CA TRP A 3 6.88 -0.17 -4.87
C TRP A 3 6.08 0.90 -4.10
N PHE A 4 4.80 1.10 -4.45
CA PHE A 4 3.92 2.05 -3.76
C PHE A 4 3.53 1.56 -2.36
N VAL A 5 3.32 0.25 -2.16
CA VAL A 5 3.14 -0.32 -0.82
C VAL A 5 4.38 -0.07 0.04
N GLY A 6 5.59 -0.20 -0.52
CA GLY A 6 6.84 0.13 0.16
C GLY A 6 6.96 1.60 0.55
N GLN A 7 6.57 2.53 -0.33
CA GLN A 7 6.52 3.96 -0.02
C GLN A 7 5.47 4.27 1.06
N ALA A 8 4.28 3.66 0.98
CA ALA A 8 3.22 3.86 1.96
C ALA A 8 3.55 3.25 3.33
N MET A 9 4.22 2.09 3.37
CA MET A 9 4.76 1.49 4.59
C MET A 9 5.80 2.39 5.25
N LYS A 10 6.70 2.99 4.45
CA LYS A 10 7.72 3.92 4.94
C LYS A 10 7.12 5.21 5.48
N ALA A 11 6.16 5.80 4.78
CA ALA A 11 5.42 6.99 5.23
C ALA A 11 4.62 6.71 6.51
N SER A 12 4.09 5.48 6.65
CA SER A 12 3.37 5.03 7.85
C SER A 12 4.29 4.56 8.98
N GLY A 13 5.61 4.60 8.81
CA GLY A 13 6.59 4.15 9.80
C GLY A 13 6.49 2.66 10.14
N GLY A 14 6.08 1.82 9.18
CA GLY A 14 5.89 0.38 9.37
C GLY A 14 4.61 0.00 10.13
N LYS A 15 3.74 0.96 10.46
CA LYS A 15 2.50 0.71 11.21
C LYS A 15 1.32 0.29 10.34
N ALA A 16 1.41 0.51 9.03
CA ALA A 16 0.36 0.12 8.09
C ALA A 16 0.48 -1.38 7.74
N ASN A 17 -0.64 -1.99 7.37
CA ASN A 17 -0.66 -3.37 6.89
C ASN A 17 -0.42 -3.39 5.35
N PRO A 18 0.60 -4.11 4.85
CA PRO A 18 0.89 -4.18 3.42
C PRO A 18 -0.24 -4.82 2.59
N GLN A 19 -1.03 -5.76 3.14
CA GLN A 19 -2.22 -6.28 2.45
C GLN A 19 -3.26 -5.19 2.25
N ALA A 20 -3.59 -4.44 3.31
CA ALA A 20 -4.58 -3.37 3.25
C ALA A 20 -4.16 -2.28 2.23
N LEU A 21 -2.87 -1.92 2.21
CA LEU A 21 -2.34 -1.00 1.20
C LEU A 21 -2.48 -1.55 -0.22
N ASN A 22 -2.19 -2.84 -0.42
CA ASN A 22 -2.31 -3.46 -1.73
C ASN A 22 -3.77 -3.47 -2.24
N ASP A 23 -4.73 -3.73 -1.35
CA ASP A 23 -6.16 -3.72 -1.68
C ASP A 23 -6.67 -2.31 -1.98
N ILE A 24 -6.26 -1.32 -1.19
CA ILE A 24 -6.59 0.10 -1.45
C ILE A 24 -6.02 0.54 -2.80
N LEU A 25 -4.79 0.15 -3.12
CA LEU A 25 -4.17 0.50 -4.39
C LEU A 25 -4.87 -0.18 -5.57
N LYS A 26 -5.23 -1.46 -5.43
CA LYS A 26 -6.00 -2.20 -6.44
C LYS A 26 -7.35 -1.53 -6.70
N GLN A 27 -8.09 -1.22 -5.64
CA GLN A 27 -9.36 -0.50 -5.72
C GLN A 27 -9.22 0.88 -6.37
N LYS A 28 -8.18 1.65 -6.04
CA LYS A 28 -7.96 2.99 -6.61
C LYS A 28 -7.47 2.96 -8.05
N LEU A 29 -6.74 1.91 -8.45
CA LEU A 29 -6.20 1.77 -9.80
C LEU A 29 -7.12 0.95 -10.73
N GLY A 30 -8.21 0.39 -10.21
CA GLY A 30 -9.20 -0.36 -10.99
C GLY A 30 -8.67 -1.70 -11.52
N ILE A 31 -7.71 -2.30 -10.83
CA ILE A 31 -7.02 -3.55 -11.19
C ILE A 31 -7.14 -4.62 -10.12
#